data_AF-A0A7V8YHK6-F1
#
_entry.id   AF-A0A7V8YHK6-F1
#
_cell.length_a   1.000
_cell.length_b   1.000
_cell.length_c   1.000
_cell.angle_alpha   90.00
_cell.angle_beta   90.00
_cell.angle_gamma   90.00
#
_symmetry.space_group_name_H-M   'P 1'
#
loop_
_entity.id
_entity.type
_entity.pdbx_description
1 polymer ?
#
loop_
_entity_poly.entity_id
_entity_poly.type
_entity_poly.pdbx_seq_one_letter_code
_entity_poly.pdbx_strand_id
1 'polypeptide(L)' 'MAMTSSVKDELSRLSVLKPCCRRSELSSLLRFAGGLHIVGGKVVIEAEVDTGSVARRLRREVHELYGHTSEVQVISSGG' A
#
# COMPACT_ATOMS: atom_id res chain seq x y z
N MET A 1 -16.27 -1.52 12.91
CA MET A 1 -16.06 -2.87 12.33
C MET A 1 -14.88 -3.51 13.06
N ALA A 2 -15.11 -4.49 13.95
CA ALA A 2 -14.06 -4.97 14.86
C ALA A 2 -13.22 -6.15 14.33
N MET A 3 -13.79 -7.01 13.47
CA MET A 3 -13.09 -8.22 12.97
C MET A 3 -12.22 -7.92 11.75
N THR A 4 -12.65 -7.03 10.84
CA THR A 4 -11.93 -6.71 9.60
C THR A 4 -10.59 -6.02 9.86
N SER A 5 -10.50 -5.16 10.88
CA SER A 5 -9.25 -4.49 11.25
C SER A 5 -8.22 -5.47 11.80
N SER A 6 -8.64 -6.41 12.64
CA SER A 6 -7.75 -7.42 13.24
C SER A 6 -7.19 -8.37 12.19
N VAL A 7 -8.03 -8.81 11.24
CA VAL A 7 -7.58 -9.64 10.12
C VAL A 7 -6.62 -8.88 9.20
N LYS A 8 -6.89 -7.59 8.91
CA LYS A 8 -5.95 -6.75 8.15
C LYS A 8 -4.59 -6.63 8.85
N ASP A 9 -4.59 -6.46 10.17
CA ASP A 9 -3.36 -6.40 10.96
C ASP A 9 -2.58 -7.73 10.94
N GLU A 10 -3.26 -8.86 11.11
CA GLU A 10 -2.66 -10.19 10.95
C GLU A 10 -2.03 -10.38 9.57
N LEU A 11 -2.80 -10.16 8.50
CA LEU A 11 -2.33 -10.31 7.12
C LEU A 11 -1.17 -9.36 6.81
N SER A 12 -1.16 -8.14 7.37
CA SER A 12 -0.06 -7.18 7.16
C SER A 12 1.30 -7.68 7.67
N ARG A 13 1.32 -8.64 8.61
CA ARG A 13 2.53 -9.26 9.17
C ARG A 13 2.95 -10.54 8.46
N LEU A 14 2.12 -11.07 7.56
CA LEU A 14 2.43 -12.29 6.82
C LEU A 14 3.62 -12.08 5.88
N SER A 15 4.68 -12.85 6.06
CA SER A 15 5.86 -12.82 5.19
C SER A 15 5.58 -13.55 3.87
N VAL A 16 5.72 -12.84 2.75
CA VAL A 16 5.59 -13.41 1.40
C VAL A 16 6.97 -13.45 0.77
N LEU A 17 7.51 -14.66 0.56
CA LEU A 17 8.91 -14.82 0.12
C LEU A 17 9.08 -14.76 -1.40
N LYS A 18 8.11 -15.31 -2.15
CA LYS A 18 8.25 -15.46 -3.60
C LYS A 18 8.02 -14.11 -4.30
N PRO A 19 8.96 -13.60 -5.12
CA PRO A 19 8.84 -12.28 -5.75
C PRO A 19 7.57 -12.09 -6.58
N CYS A 20 7.11 -13.13 -7.30
CA CYS A 20 5.87 -13.03 -8.08
C CYS A 20 4.62 -12.84 -7.20
N CYS A 21 4.58 -13.46 -6.01
CA CYS A 21 3.49 -13.30 -5.07
C CYS A 21 3.48 -11.90 -4.47
N ARG A 22 4.66 -11.38 -4.10
CA ARG A 22 4.82 -10.00 -3.61
C ARG A 22 4.35 -8.97 -4.65
N ARG A 23 4.77 -9.13 -5.90
CA ARG A 23 4.31 -8.27 -7.02
C ARG A 23 2.80 -8.37 -7.23
N SER A 24 2.23 -9.58 -7.18
CA SER A 24 0.78 -9.78 -7.35
C SER A 24 -0.03 -9.11 -6.24
N GLU A 25 0.43 -9.24 -4.99
CA GLU A 25 -0.18 -8.57 -3.84
C GLU A 25 -0.14 -7.05 -4.00
N LEU A 26 1.02 -6.50 -4.33
CA LEU A 26 1.20 -5.06 -4.59
C LEU A 26 0.30 -4.53 -5.71
N SER A 27 0.28 -5.21 -6.86
CA SER A 27 -0.57 -4.83 -7.98
C SER A 27 -2.04 -4.85 -7.60
N SER A 28 -2.47 -5.85 -6.84
CA SER A 28 -3.85 -5.96 -6.37
C SER A 28 -4.19 -4.85 -5.38
N LEU A 29 -3.31 -4.56 -4.42
CA LEU A 29 -3.50 -3.45 -3.48
C LEU A 29 -3.63 -2.12 -4.23
N LEU A 30 -2.68 -1.79 -5.11
CA LEU A 30 -2.72 -0.54 -5.89
C LEU A 30 -3.93 -0.47 -6.83
N ARG A 31 -4.43 -1.60 -7.34
CA ARG A 31 -5.64 -1.66 -8.18
C ARG A 31 -6.90 -1.19 -7.45
N PHE A 32 -7.00 -1.45 -6.14
CA PHE A 32 -8.19 -1.16 -5.32
C PHE A 32 -8.04 0.07 -4.43
N ALA A 33 -6.84 0.31 -3.92
CA ALA A 33 -6.51 1.41 -3.02
C ALA A 33 -5.91 2.62 -3.75
N GLY A 34 -5.46 2.43 -5.00
CA GLY A 34 -4.65 3.40 -5.72
C GLY A 34 -5.37 4.19 -6.80
N GLY A 35 -4.90 5.41 -7.02
CA GLY A 35 -5.17 6.28 -8.15
C GLY A 35 -3.90 6.58 -8.94
N LEU A 36 -4.06 6.78 -10.25
CA LEU A 36 -2.97 7.25 -11.12
C LEU A 36 -3.23 8.71 -11.48
N HIS A 37 -2.21 9.53 -11.24
CA HIS A 37 -2.24 10.96 -11.49
C HIS A 37 -1.07 11.34 -12.38
N ILE A 38 -1.25 12.35 -13.23
CA ILE A 38 -0.15 12.96 -13.98
C ILE A 38 0.10 14.33 -13.36
N VAL A 39 1.26 14.50 -12.74
CA VAL A 39 1.66 15.73 -12.07
C VAL A 39 2.97 16.21 -12.70
N GLY A 40 2.93 17.38 -13.35
CA GLY A 40 4.13 17.95 -14.01
C GLY A 40 4.75 17.03 -15.07
N GLY A 41 3.91 16.27 -15.80
CA GLY A 41 4.36 15.31 -16.82
C GLY A 41 4.93 14.00 -16.27
N LYS A 42 4.86 13.78 -14.94
CA LYS A 42 5.28 12.54 -14.29
C LYS A 42 4.05 11.76 -13.84
N VAL A 43 4.13 10.43 -13.98
CA VAL A 43 3.14 9.52 -13.40
C VAL A 43 3.37 9.45 -11.90
N VAL A 44 2.33 9.75 -11.13
CA VAL A 44 2.28 9.63 -9.68
C VAL A 44 1.23 8.59 -9.33
N ILE A 45 1.56 7.71 -8.40
CA ILE A 45 0.63 6.72 -7.86
C ILE A 45 0.34 7.14 -6.43
N GLU A 46 -0.92 7.45 -6.16
CA GLU A 46 -1.42 7.72 -4.81
C GLU A 46 -2.21 6.50 -4.34
N ALA A 47 -2.11 6.13 -3.07
CA ALA A 47 -2.88 5.00 -2.53
C ALA A 47 -3.37 5.31 -1.12
N GLU A 48 -4.66 5.12 -0.88
CA GLU A 48 -5.30 5.32 0.41
C GLU A 48 -5.60 3.95 1.05
N VAL A 49 -5.14 3.75 2.27
CA VAL A 49 -5.34 2.50 3.01
C VAL A 49 -5.77 2.77 4.44
N ASP A 50 -6.69 1.95 4.92
CA ASP A 50 -7.38 2.18 6.20
C ASP A 50 -6.50 1.91 7.44
N THR A 51 -5.33 1.28 7.28
CA THR A 51 -4.44 0.95 8.40
C THR A 51 -2.98 1.31 8.13
N GLY A 52 -2.31 1.83 9.15
CA GLY A 52 -0.88 2.16 9.07
C GLY A 52 0.02 0.94 8.87
N SER A 53 -0.40 -0.27 9.27
CA SER A 53 0.37 -1.48 9.03
C SER A 53 0.41 -1.85 7.54
N VAL A 54 -0.70 -1.71 6.83
CA VAL A 54 -0.77 -1.89 5.37
C VAL A 54 0.04 -0.81 4.66
N ALA A 55 -0.04 0.46 5.08
CA ALA A 55 0.75 1.56 4.49
C ALA A 55 2.26 1.31 4.58
N ARG A 56 2.76 0.89 5.76
CA ARG A 56 4.18 0.56 5.96
C ARG A 56 4.63 -0.64 5.14
N ARG A 57 3.79 -1.67 5.05
CA ARG A 57 4.04 -2.85 4.20
C ARG A 57 4.15 -2.41 2.74
N LEU A 58 3.17 -1.68 2.23
CA LEU A 58 3.16 -1.18 0.84
C LEU A 58 4.43 -0.40 0.51
N ARG A 59 4.80 0.57 1.35
CA ARG A 59 6.04 1.36 1.19
C ARG A 59 7.30 0.48 1.13
N ARG A 60 7.42 -0.50 2.03
CA ARG A 60 8.57 -1.42 2.05
C ARG A 60 8.62 -2.25 0.76
N GLU A 61 7.50 -2.84 0.37
CA GLU A 61 7.42 -3.70 -0.81
C GLU A 61 7.71 -2.92 -2.11
N VAL A 62 7.21 -1.69 -2.25
CA VAL A 62 7.51 -0.81 -3.39
C VAL A 62 9.01 -0.52 -3.47
N HIS A 63 9.63 -0.20 -2.34
CA HIS A 63 11.06 0.06 -2.28
C HIS A 63 11.88 -1.19 -2.64
N GLU A 64 11.58 -2.34 -2.05
CA GLU A 64 12.34 -3.57 -2.27
C GLU A 64 12.17 -4.16 -3.68
N LEU A 65 10.98 -4.05 -4.29
CA LEU A 65 10.72 -4.63 -5.61
C LEU A 65 11.04 -3.70 -6.78
N TYR A 66 10.94 -2.38 -6.58
CA TYR A 66 11.02 -1.39 -7.66
C TYR A 66 12.01 -0.25 -7.38
N GLY A 67 12.60 -0.16 -6.18
CA GLY A 67 13.57 0.88 -5.84
C GLY A 67 12.98 2.28 -5.64
N HIS A 68 11.66 2.42 -5.67
CA HIS A 68 10.99 3.71 -5.48
C HIS A 68 10.75 4.00 -4.00
N THR A 69 10.99 5.24 -3.59
CA THR A 69 10.60 5.73 -2.27
C THR A 69 9.15 6.18 -2.31
N SER A 70 8.44 6.02 -1.19
CA SER A 70 7.05 6.46 -1.03
C SER A 70 6.91 7.28 0.23
N GLU A 71 6.18 8.39 0.13
CA GLU A 71 5.76 9.19 1.28
C GLU A 71 4.49 8.59 1.90
N VAL A 72 4.36 8.67 3.22
CA VAL A 72 3.19 8.14 3.94
C VAL A 72 2.67 9.24 4.85
N GLN A 73 1.41 9.62 4.65
CA GLN A 73 0.71 10.61 5.45
C GLN A 73 -0.54 9.99 6.06
N VAL A 74 -0.90 10.42 7.27
CA VAL A 74 -2.18 10.06 7.90
C VAL A 74 -3.20 11.11 7.52
N ILE A 75 -4.28 10.68 6.87
CA ILE A 75 -5.41 11.55 6.53
C ILE A 75 -6.43 11.43 7.67
N SER A 76 -6.66 12.51 8.41
CA SER A 76 -7.81 12.59 9.30
C SER A 76 -9.05 12.94 8.49
N SER A 77 -10.18 12.29 8.75
CA SER A 77 -11.47 12.74 8.21
C SER A 77 -11.66 14.21 8.60
N GLY A 78 -11.62 15.12 7.61
CA GLY A 78 -12.20 16.45 7.79
C GLY A 78 -13.67 16.27 8.11
N GLY A 79 -14.17 17.02 9.10
CA GLY A 79 -15.51 16.86 9.66
C GLY A 79 -16.64 16.91 8.64
#